data_AF-T2IP32-F1
#
_entry.id   AF-T2IP32-F1
#
_cell.length_a   1.000
_cell.length_b   1.000
_cell.length_c   1.000
_cell.angle_alpha   90.00
_cell.angle_beta   90.00
_cell.angle_gamma   90.00
#
_symmetry.space_group_name_H-M   'P 1'
#
loop_
_entity.id
_entity.type
_entity.pdbx_description
1 polymer ?
#
loop_
_entity_poly.entity_id
_entity_poly.type
_entity_poly.pdbx_seq_one_letter_code
_entity_poly.pdbx_strand_id
1 'polypeptide(L)'
;MSDHRPDRSAESIELRLDRIHHVLGPVEKDGQRINIAGEDVERILSDLGCTLTPVSGENTVWSVTIPSYRYRDLEREIDLIEEVARLYGYDRFCDELPDKTEAGGLSIEYQTQRKVREVFRGVGLTELVQYSLVKPEKAEVFLSNPLFAEYSALRTNLLDGIIDAFAYNQSQGNGALNGFEIGRIFRKIDGEIAEWDNIAGIMGGDLLPQGRWTRSGKANPMSWFEAKGILERVFQRLGVSVEYRQDSEDERLHPGRMAALWLQGQKLGIFGQIHPQLRQEKDLMDEVYAFELDFRCLSKVLNRDSLLTPHFQSYSSYPAVERDLAFFASLDVPVANLTKTMNKAGGKLLAGVELFDDYQGQNVPEGQRSLAFSLAYRSGDRTLTDEDVEPVHDKIRKALVKQFAVTLRS
;
A
#
# COMPACT_ATOMS: atom_id res chain seq x y z
N MET A 1 26.43 6.37 44.77
CA MET A 1 25.09 6.20 45.34
C MET A 1 25.12 4.95 46.18
N SER A 2 24.89 5.07 47.49
CA SER A 2 24.70 3.94 48.39
C SER A 2 23.44 3.19 48.00
N ASP A 3 23.54 1.87 47.85
CA ASP A 3 22.41 1.01 47.49
C ASP A 3 21.47 0.88 48.70
N HIS A 4 20.22 1.32 48.55
CA HIS A 4 19.21 1.33 49.60
C HIS A 4 18.20 0.18 49.47
N ARG A 5 18.46 -0.80 48.59
CA ARG A 5 17.60 -1.97 48.40
C ARG A 5 17.83 -3.02 49.50
N PRO A 6 16.78 -3.75 49.92
CA PRO A 6 16.91 -4.80 50.94
C PRO A 6 17.84 -5.91 50.44
N ASP A 7 18.74 -6.36 51.31
CA ASP A 7 19.57 -7.54 51.08
C ASP A 7 18.69 -8.79 51.11
N ARG A 8 18.52 -9.41 49.95
CA ARG A 8 17.73 -10.64 49.76
C ARG A 8 18.60 -11.89 49.69
N SER A 9 19.87 -11.81 50.11
CA SER A 9 20.79 -12.97 50.11
C SER A 9 20.32 -14.17 50.93
N ALA A 10 19.31 -14.00 51.78
CA ALA A 10 18.67 -15.08 52.54
C ALA A 10 17.38 -15.64 51.91
N GLU A 11 16.91 -15.10 50.79
CA GLU A 11 15.74 -15.63 50.08
C GLU A 11 16.15 -16.88 49.29
N SER A 12 15.42 -17.97 49.48
CA SER A 12 15.63 -19.23 48.77
C SER A 12 14.63 -19.35 47.63
N ILE A 13 15.10 -19.80 46.47
CA ILE A 13 14.28 -20.05 45.29
C ILE A 13 14.04 -21.55 45.18
N GLU A 14 12.79 -21.96 45.00
CA GLU A 14 12.46 -23.35 44.68
C GLU A 14 12.85 -23.65 43.22
N LEU A 15 13.60 -24.73 43.01
CA LEU A 15 14.01 -25.24 41.71
C LEU A 15 13.57 -26.69 41.56
N ARG A 16 12.76 -26.97 40.54
CA ARG A 16 12.24 -28.32 40.26
C ARG A 16 12.93 -28.91 39.03
N LEU A 17 13.43 -30.14 39.15
CA LEU A 17 14.09 -30.84 38.05
C LEU A 17 13.15 -31.03 36.85
N ASP A 18 11.89 -31.36 37.10
CA ASP A 18 10.87 -31.48 36.06
C ASP A 18 10.65 -30.18 35.30
N ARG A 19 10.79 -29.03 35.98
CA ARG A 19 10.69 -27.72 35.35
C ARG A 19 11.90 -27.44 34.45
N ILE A 20 13.10 -27.84 34.87
CA ILE A 20 14.30 -27.79 34.02
C ILE A 20 14.07 -28.60 32.75
N HIS A 21 13.61 -29.84 32.87
CA HIS A 21 13.36 -30.71 31.71
C HIS A 21 12.27 -30.16 30.80
N HIS A 22 11.20 -29.60 31.36
CA HIS A 22 10.13 -28.99 30.58
C HIS A 22 10.57 -27.73 29.81
N VAL A 23 11.44 -26.91 30.41
CA VAL A 23 11.88 -25.64 29.80
C VAL A 23 13.03 -25.87 28.82
N LEU A 24 14.01 -26.70 29.17
CA LEU A 24 15.23 -26.88 28.38
C LEU A 24 15.15 -28.07 27.41
N GLY A 25 14.26 -29.03 27.65
CA GLY A 25 14.20 -30.24 26.85
C GLY A 25 15.40 -31.17 27.07
N PRO A 26 15.51 -32.23 26.25
CA PRO A 26 16.60 -33.19 26.33
C PRO A 26 17.91 -32.65 25.75
N VAL A 27 19.01 -33.27 26.12
CA VAL A 27 20.36 -33.02 25.60
C VAL A 27 20.84 -34.21 24.78
N GLU A 28 21.70 -33.94 23.80
CA GLU A 28 22.36 -34.98 23.00
C GLU A 28 23.68 -35.39 23.68
N LYS A 29 23.77 -36.65 24.07
CA LYS A 29 24.97 -37.24 24.64
C LYS A 29 25.22 -38.61 24.03
N ASP A 30 26.38 -38.78 23.39
CA ASP A 30 26.79 -40.04 22.75
C ASP A 30 25.76 -40.59 21.75
N GLY A 31 25.07 -39.69 21.01
CA GLY A 31 24.03 -40.04 20.05
C GLY A 31 22.69 -40.46 20.66
N GLN A 32 22.50 -40.25 21.97
CA GLN A 32 21.25 -40.50 22.67
C GLN A 32 20.65 -39.21 23.21
N ARG A 33 19.31 -39.14 23.21
CA ARG A 33 18.55 -38.06 23.85
C ARG A 33 18.30 -38.42 25.30
N ILE A 34 18.84 -37.62 26.21
CA ILE A 34 18.68 -37.81 27.65
C ILE A 34 18.31 -36.50 28.32
N ASN A 35 17.63 -36.54 29.45
CA ASN A 35 17.42 -35.34 30.26
C ASN A 35 18.69 -35.02 31.06
N ILE A 36 18.89 -33.74 31.38
CA ILE A 36 19.96 -33.31 32.29
C ILE A 36 19.77 -33.99 33.64
N ALA A 37 20.85 -34.58 34.14
CA ALA A 37 20.88 -35.26 35.43
C ALA A 37 20.88 -34.24 36.58
N GLY A 38 20.24 -34.57 37.70
CA GLY A 38 20.20 -33.70 38.88
C GLY A 38 21.60 -33.36 39.41
N GLU A 39 22.55 -34.30 39.30
CA GLU A 39 23.94 -34.10 39.71
C GLU A 39 24.65 -33.04 38.86
N ASP A 40 24.31 -32.92 37.57
CA ASP A 40 24.84 -31.84 36.72
C ASP A 40 24.27 -30.48 37.13
N VAL A 41 22.98 -30.43 37.48
CA VAL A 41 22.32 -29.21 38.01
C VAL A 41 22.96 -28.76 39.32
N GLU A 42 23.11 -29.68 40.27
CA GLU A 42 23.73 -29.41 41.57
C GLU A 42 25.17 -28.91 41.41
N ARG A 43 25.97 -29.58 40.57
CA ARG A 43 27.35 -29.18 40.28
C ARG A 43 27.41 -27.78 39.70
N ILE A 44 26.64 -27.50 38.65
CA ILE A 44 26.64 -26.20 37.96
C ILE A 44 26.25 -25.06 38.90
N LEU A 45 25.17 -25.22 39.67
CA LEU A 45 24.70 -24.16 40.56
C LEU A 45 25.60 -24.00 41.79
N SER A 46 26.21 -25.09 42.29
CA SER A 46 27.21 -25.02 43.35
C SER A 46 28.49 -24.30 42.90
N ASP A 47 28.96 -24.55 41.66
CA ASP A 47 30.12 -23.88 41.06
C ASP A 47 29.87 -22.35 40.90
N LEU A 48 28.61 -21.94 40.77
CA LEU A 48 28.19 -20.53 40.76
C LEU A 48 28.07 -19.89 42.15
N GLY A 49 28.21 -20.69 43.21
CA GLY A 49 28.10 -20.26 44.61
C GLY A 49 26.70 -20.34 45.20
N CYS A 50 25.74 -20.98 44.52
CA CYS A 50 24.43 -21.26 45.09
C CYS A 50 24.52 -22.44 46.08
N THR A 51 23.74 -22.39 47.15
CA THR A 51 23.62 -23.52 48.09
C THR A 51 22.29 -24.22 47.84
N LEU A 52 22.31 -25.49 47.47
CA LEU A 52 21.12 -26.27 47.19
C LEU A 52 20.80 -27.17 48.39
N THR A 53 19.55 -27.11 48.87
CA THR A 53 19.05 -28.00 49.91
C THR A 53 17.85 -28.79 49.38
N PRO A 54 17.87 -30.13 49.38
CA PRO A 54 16.73 -30.91 48.90
C PRO A 54 15.53 -30.68 49.81
N VAL A 55 14.35 -30.50 49.22
CA VAL A 55 13.11 -30.32 49.99
C VAL A 55 12.64 -31.68 50.51
N SER A 56 12.35 -31.77 51.82
CA SER A 56 12.01 -33.03 52.50
C SER A 56 10.92 -33.83 51.77
N GLY A 57 11.26 -35.04 51.31
CA GLY A 57 10.34 -35.97 50.67
C GLY A 57 10.43 -36.05 49.14
N GLU A 58 11.18 -35.13 48.50
CA GLU A 58 11.29 -35.07 47.03
C GLU A 58 12.77 -34.84 46.60
N ASN A 59 13.43 -35.88 46.09
CA ASN A 59 14.83 -35.79 45.62
C ASN A 59 15.01 -35.01 44.29
N THR A 60 13.95 -34.40 43.78
CA THR A 60 13.91 -33.69 42.48
C THR A 60 13.61 -32.20 42.64
N VAL A 61 13.55 -31.71 43.88
CA VAL A 61 13.24 -30.32 44.21
C VAL A 61 14.27 -29.78 45.19
N TRP A 62 14.85 -28.62 44.86
CA TRP A 62 15.83 -27.93 45.69
C TRP A 62 15.30 -26.58 46.15
N SER A 63 15.54 -26.24 47.41
CA SER A 63 15.55 -24.86 47.89
C SER A 63 16.96 -24.31 47.71
N VAL A 64 17.10 -23.34 46.81
CA VAL A 64 18.37 -22.78 46.35
C VAL A 64 18.60 -21.41 46.99
N THR A 65 19.61 -21.31 47.86
CA THR A 65 20.07 -20.04 48.42
C THR A 65 21.04 -19.36 47.46
N ILE A 66 20.74 -18.11 47.12
CA ILE A 66 21.48 -17.33 46.13
C ILE A 66 22.65 -16.59 46.79
N PRO A 67 23.87 -16.61 46.19
CA PRO A 67 24.98 -15.86 46.75
C PRO A 67 24.70 -14.35 46.70
N SER A 68 25.20 -13.62 47.71
CA SER A 68 24.94 -12.19 47.91
C SER A 68 25.41 -11.28 46.77
N TYR A 69 26.21 -11.78 45.82
CA TYR A 69 26.62 -11.03 44.63
C TYR A 69 25.74 -11.30 43.39
N ARG A 70 24.77 -12.24 43.46
CA ARG A 70 23.84 -12.60 42.36
C ARG A 70 22.35 -12.37 42.68
N TYR A 71 22.03 -11.82 43.85
CA TYR A 71 20.64 -11.58 44.27
C TYR A 71 19.83 -10.63 43.37
N ARG A 72 20.48 -9.95 42.40
CA ARG A 72 19.84 -8.98 41.50
C ARG A 72 19.43 -9.57 40.16
N ASP A 73 19.94 -10.75 39.82
CA ASP A 73 19.69 -11.43 38.56
C ASP A 73 19.12 -12.84 38.75
N LEU A 74 19.40 -13.48 39.88
CA LEU A 74 18.78 -14.75 40.27
C LEU A 74 17.64 -14.49 41.26
N GLU A 75 16.44 -14.21 40.75
CA GLU A 75 15.26 -13.87 41.56
C GLU A 75 14.14 -14.90 41.45
N ARG A 76 14.14 -15.73 40.40
CA ARG A 76 13.08 -16.70 40.07
C ARG A 76 13.68 -18.04 39.66
N GLU A 77 12.86 -19.08 39.70
CA GLU A 77 13.22 -20.43 39.24
C GLU A 77 13.80 -20.42 37.82
N ILE A 78 13.21 -19.64 36.89
CA ILE A 78 13.67 -19.58 35.49
C ILE A 78 15.09 -19.02 35.34
N ASP A 79 15.52 -18.14 36.26
CA ASP A 79 16.86 -17.54 36.23
C ASP A 79 17.92 -18.61 36.59
N LEU A 80 17.58 -19.53 37.50
CA LEU A 80 18.41 -20.71 37.81
C LEU A 80 18.46 -21.71 36.66
N ILE A 81 17.33 -21.92 35.97
CA ILE A 81 17.25 -22.78 34.78
C ILE A 81 18.12 -22.23 33.65
N GLU A 82 18.14 -20.90 33.46
CA GLU A 82 19.02 -20.23 32.50
C GLU A 82 20.50 -20.44 32.84
N GLU A 83 20.89 -20.32 34.11
CA GLU A 83 22.28 -20.60 34.54
C GLU A 83 22.70 -22.06 34.29
N VAL A 84 21.78 -23.01 34.54
CA VAL A 84 21.98 -24.42 34.21
C VAL A 84 22.20 -24.57 32.70
N ALA A 85 21.33 -24.01 31.87
CA ALA A 85 21.49 -24.07 30.42
C ALA A 85 22.81 -23.45 29.96
N ARG A 86 23.17 -22.28 30.51
CA ARG A 86 24.31 -21.47 30.09
C ARG A 86 25.63 -22.17 30.36
N LEU A 87 25.77 -22.81 31.52
CA LEU A 87 26.98 -23.56 31.88
C LEU A 87 26.97 -25.01 31.39
N TYR A 88 25.79 -25.61 31.18
CA TYR A 88 25.71 -26.91 30.51
C TYR A 88 26.14 -26.78 29.03
N GLY A 89 25.80 -25.66 28.39
CA GLY A 89 26.11 -25.32 27.01
C GLY A 89 24.88 -25.46 26.13
N TYR A 90 24.45 -24.34 25.53
CA TYR A 90 23.22 -24.27 24.72
C TYR A 90 23.25 -25.23 23.53
N ASP A 91 24.42 -25.41 22.92
CA ASP A 91 24.63 -26.29 21.75
C ASP A 91 24.46 -27.78 22.07
N ARG A 92 24.29 -28.16 23.34
CA ARG A 92 24.08 -29.56 23.74
C ARG A 92 22.61 -29.94 23.83
N PHE A 93 21.70 -28.98 23.85
CA PHE A 93 20.27 -29.24 23.89
C PHE A 93 19.78 -29.66 22.51
N CYS A 94 18.80 -30.56 22.48
CA CYS A 94 18.24 -31.05 21.22
C CYS A 94 17.37 -29.97 20.56
N ASP A 95 17.51 -29.80 19.25
CA ASP A 95 16.57 -29.01 18.46
C ASP A 95 15.25 -29.76 18.30
N GLU A 96 14.16 -29.21 18.85
CA GLU A 96 12.82 -29.77 18.71
C GLU A 96 11.83 -28.74 18.17
N LEU A 97 10.98 -29.17 17.24
CA LEU A 97 9.84 -28.38 16.81
C LEU A 97 8.71 -28.56 17.83
N PRO A 98 7.90 -27.51 18.09
CA PRO A 98 6.71 -27.66 18.93
C PRO A 98 5.77 -28.75 18.40
N ASP A 99 5.26 -29.61 19.28
CA ASP A 99 4.36 -30.73 18.92
C ASP A 99 3.06 -30.31 18.20
N LYS A 100 2.66 -29.04 18.39
CA LYS A 100 1.43 -28.49 17.83
C LYS A 100 1.75 -27.28 16.96
N THR A 101 1.57 -27.44 15.67
CA THR A 101 1.63 -26.35 14.69
C THR A 101 0.31 -26.23 13.95
N GLU A 102 -0.20 -25.01 13.81
CA GLU A 102 -1.32 -24.70 12.91
C GLU A 102 -0.79 -24.01 11.66
N ALA A 103 -1.46 -24.24 10.52
CA ALA A 103 -1.12 -23.54 9.29
C ALA A 103 -1.49 -22.06 9.42
N GLY A 104 -0.49 -21.19 9.45
CA GLY A 104 -0.69 -19.74 9.40
C GLY A 104 -1.25 -19.28 8.05
N GLY A 105 -1.88 -18.12 8.05
CA GLY A 105 -2.37 -17.44 6.85
C GLY A 105 -2.01 -15.96 6.87
N LEU A 106 -1.94 -15.35 5.69
CA LEU A 106 -1.80 -13.89 5.58
C LEU A 106 -3.12 -13.24 5.96
N SER A 107 -3.07 -12.19 6.78
CA SER A 107 -4.24 -11.35 7.04
C SER A 107 -4.76 -10.75 5.73
N ILE A 108 -6.07 -10.48 5.67
CA ILE A 108 -6.69 -9.86 4.49
C ILE A 108 -6.01 -8.54 4.10
N GLU A 109 -5.61 -7.76 5.10
CA GLU A 109 -4.88 -6.52 4.93
C GLU A 109 -3.54 -6.74 4.22
N TYR A 110 -2.76 -7.74 4.64
CA TYR A 110 -1.48 -8.04 4.03
C TYR A 110 -1.62 -8.61 2.62
N GLN A 111 -2.65 -9.43 2.37
CA GLN A 111 -2.97 -9.90 1.02
C GLN A 111 -3.31 -8.73 0.09
N THR A 112 -4.11 -7.78 0.57
CA THR A 112 -4.49 -6.57 -0.18
C THR A 112 -3.29 -5.67 -0.45
N GLN A 113 -2.43 -5.43 0.55
CA GLN A 113 -1.17 -4.70 0.33
C GLN A 113 -0.28 -5.38 -0.72
N ARG A 114 -0.12 -6.71 -0.66
CA ARG A 114 0.65 -7.47 -1.65
C ARG A 114 0.08 -7.33 -3.05
N LYS A 115 -1.23 -7.43 -3.20
CA LYS A 115 -1.92 -7.25 -4.50
C LYS A 115 -1.69 -5.84 -5.04
N VAL A 116 -1.80 -4.81 -4.21
CA VAL A 116 -1.54 -3.42 -4.61
C VAL A 116 -0.08 -3.24 -5.08
N ARG A 117 0.90 -3.74 -4.31
CA ARG A 117 2.33 -3.71 -4.71
C ARG A 117 2.58 -4.44 -6.02
N GLU A 118 1.99 -5.62 -6.20
CA GLU A 118 2.10 -6.39 -7.43
C GLU A 118 1.57 -5.61 -8.64
N VAL A 119 0.41 -4.97 -8.51
CA VAL A 119 -0.20 -4.21 -9.61
C VAL A 119 0.63 -2.99 -9.99
N PHE A 120 1.12 -2.21 -9.02
CA PHE A 120 1.98 -1.06 -9.32
C PHE A 120 3.31 -1.46 -9.97
N ARG A 121 3.95 -2.54 -9.49
CA ARG A 121 5.13 -3.10 -10.14
C ARG A 121 4.81 -3.63 -11.55
N GLY A 122 3.63 -4.21 -11.73
CA GLY A 122 3.16 -4.74 -13.01
C GLY A 122 2.93 -3.68 -14.09
N VAL A 123 2.77 -2.40 -13.72
CA VAL A 123 2.73 -1.27 -14.67
C VAL A 123 4.09 -0.58 -14.84
N GLY A 124 5.16 -1.13 -14.25
CA GLY A 124 6.53 -0.65 -14.43
C GLY A 124 7.02 0.36 -13.39
N LEU A 125 6.28 0.58 -12.30
CA LEU A 125 6.76 1.43 -11.21
C LEU A 125 7.65 0.66 -10.23
N THR A 126 8.71 1.31 -9.77
CA THR A 126 9.63 0.77 -8.76
C THR A 126 9.12 1.07 -7.36
N GLU A 127 9.12 0.09 -6.47
CA GLU A 127 8.75 0.31 -5.07
C GLU A 127 9.87 1.07 -4.34
N LEU A 128 9.50 2.15 -3.65
CA LEU A 128 10.37 3.03 -2.88
C LEU A 128 10.06 2.87 -1.39
N VAL A 129 11.05 3.15 -0.55
CA VAL A 129 10.90 3.22 0.90
C VAL A 129 11.64 4.45 1.39
N GLN A 130 10.92 5.36 2.06
CA GLN A 130 11.51 6.55 2.63
C GLN A 130 11.41 6.60 4.14
N TYR A 131 12.22 7.46 4.74
CA TYR A 131 12.12 7.73 6.18
C TYR A 131 10.75 8.31 6.51
N SER A 132 10.15 7.81 7.58
CA SER A 132 8.97 8.42 8.19
C SER A 132 9.29 9.73 8.92
N LEU A 133 10.58 9.94 9.25
CA LEU A 133 11.09 11.16 9.88
C LEU A 133 11.48 12.18 8.82
N VAL A 134 11.00 13.41 8.96
CA VAL A 134 11.16 14.50 8.00
C VAL A 134 11.42 15.82 8.72
N LYS A 135 11.67 16.86 7.91
CA LYS A 135 11.79 18.25 8.38
C LYS A 135 10.47 18.74 8.99
N PRO A 136 10.53 19.62 10.01
CA PRO A 136 9.35 20.04 10.77
C PRO A 136 8.39 20.99 10.02
N GLU A 137 8.77 21.50 8.85
CA GLU A 137 8.13 22.63 8.15
C GLU A 137 6.62 22.45 7.90
N LYS A 138 6.19 21.22 7.57
CA LYS A 138 4.78 20.86 7.28
C LYS A 138 4.28 19.69 8.14
N ALA A 139 4.99 19.40 9.23
CA ALA A 139 4.69 18.26 10.08
C ALA A 139 3.79 18.66 11.26
N GLU A 140 2.99 17.72 11.73
CA GLU A 140 2.03 17.93 12.83
C GLU A 140 2.48 17.24 14.13
N VAL A 141 3.37 16.24 14.02
CA VAL A 141 3.84 15.42 15.13
C VAL A 141 5.36 15.50 15.20
N PHE A 142 5.89 15.87 16.36
CA PHE A 142 7.31 16.15 16.58
C PHE A 142 7.94 15.16 17.56
N LEU A 143 9.21 14.83 17.32
CA LEU A 143 10.03 14.03 18.23
C LEU A 143 10.50 14.90 19.40
N SER A 144 10.47 14.35 20.61
CA SER A 144 10.98 15.05 21.80
C SER A 144 12.51 15.10 21.85
N ASN A 145 13.18 14.09 21.32
CA ASN A 145 14.64 13.91 21.36
C ASN A 145 15.21 13.47 20.00
N PRO A 146 15.08 14.29 18.95
CA PRO A 146 15.56 13.93 17.63
C PRO A 146 17.10 13.91 17.58
N LEU A 147 17.66 12.95 16.82
CA LEU A 147 19.10 12.87 16.59
C LEU A 147 19.62 14.02 15.71
N PHE A 148 18.79 14.47 14.76
CA PHE A 148 19.10 15.57 13.83
C PHE A 148 17.86 16.43 13.60
N ALA A 149 18.06 17.72 13.32
CA ALA A 149 16.96 18.68 13.11
C ALA A 149 16.13 18.33 11.86
N GLU A 150 16.77 17.77 10.84
CA GLU A 150 16.17 17.35 9.57
C GLU A 150 15.25 16.13 9.71
N TYR A 151 15.35 15.40 10.82
CA TYR A 151 14.55 14.21 11.13
C TYR A 151 13.80 14.38 12.46
N SER A 152 13.28 15.59 12.70
CA SER A 152 12.67 15.98 13.98
C SER A 152 11.14 15.85 14.03
N ALA A 153 10.50 15.47 12.92
CA ALA A 153 9.05 15.34 12.85
C ALA A 153 8.60 14.15 12.00
N LEU A 154 7.34 13.73 12.15
CA LEU A 154 6.74 12.64 11.36
C LEU A 154 6.05 13.18 10.11
N ARG A 155 6.17 12.44 9.00
CA ARG A 155 5.57 12.81 7.72
C ARG A 155 4.04 12.78 7.76
N THR A 156 3.41 13.79 7.17
CA THR A 156 1.95 13.96 7.05
C THR A 156 1.40 13.52 5.68
N ASN A 157 2.30 13.25 4.75
CA ASN A 157 2.05 12.80 3.37
C ASN A 157 3.28 12.03 2.86
N LEU A 158 3.12 11.26 1.77
CA LEU A 158 4.24 10.56 1.14
C LEU A 158 4.85 11.32 -0.04
N LEU A 159 4.09 12.25 -0.61
CA LEU A 159 4.40 12.86 -1.88
C LEU A 159 5.63 13.78 -1.83
N ASP A 160 5.81 14.54 -0.75
CA ASP A 160 6.96 15.45 -0.60
C ASP A 160 8.28 14.68 -0.68
N GLY A 161 8.37 13.56 0.05
CA GLY A 161 9.54 12.70 0.03
C GLY A 161 9.80 12.07 -1.34
N ILE A 162 8.75 11.58 -2.01
CA ILE A 162 8.86 11.01 -3.35
C ILE A 162 9.35 12.06 -4.37
N ILE A 163 8.88 13.30 -4.28
CA ILE A 163 9.35 14.41 -5.13
C ILE A 163 10.84 14.67 -4.89
N ASP A 164 11.27 14.69 -3.63
CA ASP A 164 12.70 14.86 -3.28
C ASP A 164 13.57 13.71 -3.81
N ALA A 165 13.09 12.46 -3.74
CA ALA A 165 13.80 11.33 -4.31
C ALA A 165 13.89 11.38 -5.84
N PHE A 166 12.84 11.86 -6.52
CA PHE A 166 12.89 12.07 -7.97
C PHE A 166 13.93 13.13 -8.33
N ALA A 167 13.93 14.27 -7.63
CA ALA A 167 14.91 15.33 -7.82
C ALA A 167 16.33 14.83 -7.58
N TYR A 168 16.54 14.08 -6.49
CA TYR A 168 17.83 13.47 -6.19
C TYR A 168 18.28 12.51 -7.30
N ASN A 169 17.43 11.57 -7.72
CA ASN A 169 17.76 10.62 -8.78
C ASN A 169 18.11 11.31 -10.10
N GLN A 170 17.37 12.36 -10.44
CA GLN A 170 17.64 13.18 -11.62
C GLN A 170 18.99 13.89 -11.54
N SER A 171 19.32 14.49 -10.38
CA SER A 171 20.61 15.17 -10.17
C SER A 171 21.82 14.24 -10.29
N GLN A 172 21.63 12.94 -10.04
CA GLN A 172 22.66 11.92 -10.24
C GLN A 172 22.82 11.48 -11.71
N GLY A 173 22.02 12.02 -12.64
CA GLY A 173 22.08 11.68 -14.07
C GLY A 173 21.34 10.40 -14.46
N ASN A 174 20.57 9.80 -13.54
CA ASN A 174 19.83 8.56 -13.80
C ASN A 174 18.53 8.78 -14.59
N GLY A 175 18.11 10.03 -14.80
CA GLY A 175 16.86 10.39 -15.46
C GLY A 175 15.64 10.31 -14.53
N ALA A 176 14.46 10.03 -15.11
CA ALA A 176 13.21 10.01 -14.38
C ALA A 176 13.12 8.81 -13.42
N LEU A 177 12.78 9.08 -12.15
CA LEU A 177 12.42 8.05 -11.18
C LEU A 177 10.93 7.71 -11.36
N ASN A 178 10.64 6.50 -11.83
CA ASN A 178 9.26 6.03 -11.96
C ASN A 178 8.97 5.04 -10.84
N GLY A 179 8.28 5.50 -9.78
CA GLY A 179 8.16 4.73 -8.56
C GLY A 179 6.93 5.04 -7.72
N PHE A 180 6.70 4.21 -6.73
CA PHE A 180 5.61 4.32 -5.77
C PHE A 180 6.06 3.87 -4.39
N GLU A 181 5.40 4.36 -3.34
CA GLU A 181 5.58 3.93 -1.96
C GLU A 181 4.22 3.61 -1.35
N ILE A 182 4.18 2.57 -0.50
CA ILE A 182 3.09 2.35 0.46
C ILE A 182 3.67 2.55 1.85
N GLY A 183 3.16 3.53 2.58
CA GLY A 183 3.76 3.92 3.84
C GLY A 183 2.81 4.64 4.78
N ARG A 184 3.12 4.57 6.07
CA ARG A 184 2.35 5.24 7.11
C ARG A 184 2.58 6.75 7.12
N ILE A 185 1.50 7.50 7.27
CA ILE A 185 1.50 8.95 7.52
C ILE A 185 0.85 9.24 8.87
N PHE A 186 1.21 10.39 9.44
CA PHE A 186 0.83 10.78 10.80
C PHE A 186 0.23 12.17 10.76
N ARG A 187 -0.97 12.33 11.31
CA ARG A 187 -1.67 13.62 11.43
C ARG A 187 -2.27 13.78 12.82
N LYS A 188 -2.58 15.01 13.18
CA LYS A 188 -3.25 15.38 14.42
C LYS A 188 -4.71 15.70 14.12
N ILE A 189 -5.61 14.84 14.58
CA ILE A 189 -7.06 14.99 14.41
C ILE A 189 -7.66 15.17 15.80
N ASP A 190 -8.39 16.26 16.03
CA ASP A 190 -9.02 16.58 17.31
C ASP A 190 -8.06 16.55 18.52
N GLY A 191 -6.79 16.88 18.30
CA GLY A 191 -5.75 16.90 19.32
C GLY A 191 -5.00 15.57 19.50
N GLU A 192 -5.52 14.48 18.95
CA GLU A 192 -4.93 13.14 19.02
C GLU A 192 -4.11 12.81 17.78
N ILE A 193 -3.09 11.98 17.95
CA ILE A 193 -2.28 11.49 16.81
C ILE A 193 -3.05 10.35 16.15
N ALA A 194 -3.36 10.53 14.87
CA ALA A 194 -3.95 9.53 14.02
C ALA A 194 -2.93 9.09 12.96
N GLU A 195 -2.86 7.79 12.72
CA GLU A 195 -1.94 7.19 11.76
C GLU A 195 -2.66 6.23 10.83
N TRP A 196 -2.22 6.20 9.58
CA TRP A 196 -2.73 5.26 8.59
C TRP A 196 -1.78 5.14 7.40
N ASP A 197 -1.94 4.06 6.64
CA ASP A 197 -1.17 3.84 5.43
C ASP A 197 -1.73 4.67 4.27
N ASN A 198 -0.84 5.22 3.46
CA ASN A 198 -1.12 5.92 2.22
C ASN A 198 -0.34 5.26 1.08
N ILE A 199 -0.75 5.52 -0.15
CA ILE A 199 0.02 5.19 -1.35
C ILE A 199 0.38 6.50 -2.04
N ALA A 200 1.62 6.68 -2.45
CA ALA A 200 1.95 7.75 -3.39
C ALA A 200 2.87 7.24 -4.48
N GLY A 201 2.93 7.95 -5.59
CA GLY A 201 3.85 7.63 -6.66
C GLY A 201 4.10 8.80 -7.58
N ILE A 202 5.18 8.68 -8.34
CA ILE A 202 5.68 9.68 -9.27
C ILE A 202 6.14 8.99 -10.55
N MET A 203 5.89 9.65 -11.66
CA MET A 203 6.25 9.16 -12.99
C MET A 203 6.57 10.32 -13.92
N GLY A 204 7.46 10.12 -14.86
CA GLY A 204 7.83 11.15 -15.82
C GLY A 204 8.83 10.68 -16.85
N GLY A 205 9.18 11.60 -17.76
CA GLY A 205 10.08 11.32 -18.87
C GLY A 205 9.54 10.25 -19.82
N ASP A 206 10.44 9.57 -20.53
CA ASP A 206 10.09 8.56 -21.54
C ASP A 206 10.11 7.16 -20.92
N LEU A 207 9.03 6.79 -20.20
CA LEU A 207 8.86 5.49 -19.53
C LEU A 207 8.72 4.33 -20.53
N LEU A 208 8.22 4.60 -21.73
CA LEU A 208 8.04 3.63 -22.80
C LEU A 208 9.07 3.89 -23.91
N PRO A 209 10.34 3.44 -23.76
CA PRO A 209 11.41 3.71 -24.72
C PRO A 209 11.17 3.06 -26.11
N GLN A 210 10.05 2.35 -26.28
CA GLN A 210 9.64 1.79 -27.56
C GLN A 210 9.55 2.92 -28.60
N GLY A 211 10.23 2.74 -29.73
CA GLY A 211 10.31 3.76 -30.77
C GLY A 211 11.43 4.79 -30.59
N ARG A 212 12.29 4.71 -29.55
CA ARG A 212 13.49 5.57 -29.50
C ARG A 212 14.37 5.41 -30.74
N TRP A 213 14.55 4.18 -31.22
CA TRP A 213 15.29 3.92 -32.47
C TRP A 213 14.64 4.60 -33.68
N THR A 214 13.31 4.51 -33.83
CA THR A 214 12.58 5.16 -34.94
C THR A 214 12.56 6.69 -34.82
N ARG A 215 12.67 7.23 -33.60
CA ARG A 215 12.80 8.67 -33.32
C ARG A 215 14.25 9.17 -33.32
N SER A 216 15.19 8.39 -33.85
CA SER A 216 16.62 8.76 -33.89
C SER A 216 17.20 9.11 -32.51
N GLY A 217 16.79 8.35 -31.48
CA GLY A 217 17.23 8.53 -30.10
C GLY A 217 16.50 9.63 -29.33
N LYS A 218 15.55 10.36 -29.93
CA LYS A 218 14.78 11.40 -29.23
C LYS A 218 13.80 10.78 -28.24
N ALA A 219 13.89 11.22 -26.99
CA ALA A 219 12.91 10.92 -25.96
C ALA A 219 11.58 11.59 -26.33
N ASN A 220 10.48 10.86 -26.18
CA ASN A 220 9.15 11.44 -26.16
C ASN A 220 8.66 11.37 -24.72
N PRO A 221 8.74 12.48 -23.98
CA PRO A 221 8.32 12.45 -22.60
C PRO A 221 6.80 12.22 -22.51
N MET A 222 6.38 11.74 -21.34
CA MET A 222 5.03 11.26 -21.09
C MET A 222 4.02 12.41 -21.03
N SER A 223 2.91 12.26 -21.73
CA SER A 223 1.76 13.16 -21.60
C SER A 223 0.91 12.86 -20.35
N TRP A 224 0.07 13.83 -19.96
CA TRP A 224 -0.86 13.67 -18.84
C TRP A 224 -1.79 12.46 -19.01
N PHE A 225 -2.22 12.18 -20.25
CA PHE A 225 -3.11 11.05 -20.54
C PHE A 225 -2.39 9.70 -20.48
N GLU A 226 -1.11 9.63 -20.84
CA GLU A 226 -0.31 8.43 -20.65
C GLU A 226 -0.08 8.12 -19.17
N ALA A 227 0.23 9.15 -18.37
CA ALA A 227 0.32 9.03 -16.92
C ALA A 227 -1.01 8.57 -16.29
N LYS A 228 -2.13 9.17 -16.73
CA LYS A 228 -3.48 8.75 -16.34
C LYS A 228 -3.74 7.30 -16.74
N GLY A 229 -3.37 6.88 -17.95
CA GLY A 229 -3.57 5.53 -18.45
C GLY A 229 -2.83 4.46 -17.63
N ILE A 230 -1.62 4.78 -17.14
CA ILE A 230 -0.88 3.90 -16.21
C ILE A 230 -1.66 3.72 -14.91
N LEU A 231 -2.17 4.81 -14.33
CA LEU A 231 -2.95 4.76 -13.10
C LEU A 231 -4.32 4.08 -13.29
N GLU A 232 -4.98 4.30 -14.42
CA GLU A 232 -6.22 3.59 -14.79
C GLU A 232 -5.99 2.09 -14.96
N ARG A 233 -4.84 1.68 -15.50
CA ARG A 233 -4.46 0.27 -15.60
C ARG A 233 -4.30 -0.37 -14.22
N VAL A 234 -3.77 0.38 -13.24
CA VAL A 234 -3.70 -0.07 -11.85
C VAL A 234 -5.10 -0.32 -11.31
N PHE A 235 -6.01 0.66 -11.44
CA PHE A 235 -7.39 0.52 -10.98
C PHE A 235 -8.13 -0.63 -11.68
N GLN A 236 -7.93 -0.80 -12.98
CA GLN A 236 -8.49 -1.92 -13.75
C GLN A 236 -8.03 -3.28 -13.21
N ARG A 237 -6.73 -3.46 -12.96
CA ARG A 237 -6.18 -4.71 -12.39
C ARG A 237 -6.63 -4.97 -10.96
N LEU A 238 -6.88 -3.90 -10.20
CA LEU A 238 -7.47 -3.99 -8.87
C LEU A 238 -8.98 -4.27 -8.91
N GLY A 239 -9.63 -4.14 -10.07
CA GLY A 239 -11.07 -4.36 -10.25
C GLY A 239 -11.91 -3.20 -9.71
N VAL A 240 -11.35 -2.00 -9.61
CA VAL A 240 -12.04 -0.80 -9.10
C VAL A 240 -12.23 0.24 -10.20
N SER A 241 -13.35 0.96 -10.13
CA SER A 241 -13.65 2.09 -11.03
C SER A 241 -13.50 3.40 -10.27
N VAL A 242 -12.63 4.28 -10.76
CA VAL A 242 -12.29 5.55 -10.13
C VAL A 242 -12.75 6.69 -11.03
N GLU A 243 -13.45 7.65 -10.46
CA GLU A 243 -13.85 8.87 -11.15
C GLU A 243 -12.81 9.97 -10.97
N TYR A 244 -12.41 10.60 -12.08
CA TYR A 244 -11.55 11.78 -12.08
C TYR A 244 -12.44 13.02 -12.09
N ARG A 245 -12.30 13.88 -11.08
CA ARG A 245 -13.01 15.16 -10.97
C ARG A 245 -11.99 16.29 -10.97
N GLN A 246 -12.35 17.42 -11.59
CA GLN A 246 -11.51 18.62 -11.55
C GLN A 246 -11.29 19.03 -10.09
N ASP A 247 -10.05 19.37 -9.76
CA ASP A 247 -9.62 19.83 -8.46
C ASP A 247 -8.51 20.89 -8.67
N SER A 248 -8.25 21.70 -7.66
CA SER A 248 -7.16 22.68 -7.64
C SER A 248 -6.62 22.93 -6.23
N GLU A 249 -6.92 22.04 -5.27
CA GLU A 249 -6.61 22.24 -3.84
C GLU A 249 -5.12 22.02 -3.48
N ASP A 250 -4.40 21.15 -4.19
CA ASP A 250 -3.02 20.80 -3.82
C ASP A 250 -2.00 21.69 -4.55
N GLU A 251 -1.34 22.55 -3.80
CA GLU A 251 -0.36 23.53 -4.30
C GLU A 251 0.87 22.89 -4.96
N ARG A 252 1.14 21.61 -4.70
CA ARG A 252 2.27 20.88 -5.31
C ARG A 252 1.96 20.47 -6.75
N LEU A 253 0.69 20.49 -7.14
CA LEU A 253 0.22 20.09 -8.45
C LEU A 253 -0.26 21.30 -9.27
N HIS A 254 -0.22 21.17 -10.59
CA HIS A 254 -0.68 22.21 -11.51
C HIS A 254 -2.21 22.32 -11.46
N PRO A 255 -2.80 23.50 -11.19
CA PRO A 255 -4.24 23.65 -10.94
C PRO A 255 -5.11 23.29 -12.15
N GLY A 256 -4.64 23.53 -13.37
CA GLY A 256 -5.32 23.13 -14.60
C GLY A 256 -5.05 21.68 -15.07
N ARG A 257 -4.20 20.93 -14.38
CA ARG A 257 -3.76 19.57 -14.78
C ARG A 257 -3.71 18.61 -13.58
N MET A 258 -4.65 18.80 -12.65
CA MET A 258 -4.86 17.90 -11.52
C MET A 258 -6.31 17.45 -11.46
N ALA A 259 -6.51 16.30 -10.82
CA ALA A 259 -7.81 15.71 -10.59
C ALA A 259 -7.87 15.10 -9.19
N ALA A 260 -8.99 15.31 -8.53
CA ALA A 260 -9.39 14.49 -7.39
C ALA A 260 -9.88 13.14 -7.91
N LEU A 261 -9.40 12.08 -7.28
CA LEU A 261 -9.79 10.71 -7.54
C LEU A 261 -10.88 10.31 -6.56
N TRP A 262 -11.99 9.79 -7.08
CA TRP A 262 -13.14 9.39 -6.28
C TRP A 262 -13.48 7.93 -6.50
N LEU A 263 -13.62 7.19 -5.41
CA LEU A 263 -14.01 5.80 -5.40
C LEU A 263 -15.34 5.66 -4.66
N GLN A 264 -16.40 5.28 -5.39
CA GLN A 264 -17.74 5.09 -4.84
C GLN A 264 -18.28 6.29 -4.03
N GLY A 265 -17.98 7.50 -4.49
CA GLY A 265 -18.43 8.73 -3.83
C GLY A 265 -17.58 9.18 -2.62
N GLN A 266 -16.47 8.51 -2.33
CA GLN A 266 -15.46 8.97 -1.36
C GLN A 266 -14.21 9.48 -2.10
N LYS A 267 -13.56 10.55 -1.60
CA LYS A 267 -12.28 11.05 -2.13
C LYS A 267 -11.22 9.99 -1.82
N LEU A 268 -10.74 9.32 -2.86
CA LEU A 268 -9.65 8.34 -2.78
C LEU A 268 -8.30 9.06 -2.70
N GLY A 269 -8.13 10.18 -3.40
CA GLY A 269 -6.83 10.82 -3.52
C GLY A 269 -6.76 11.87 -4.59
N ILE A 270 -5.55 12.14 -5.06
CA ILE A 270 -5.24 13.13 -6.11
C ILE A 270 -4.30 12.54 -7.14
N PHE A 271 -4.36 13.08 -8.36
CA PHE A 271 -3.40 12.82 -9.44
C PHE A 271 -3.22 14.08 -10.28
N GLY A 272 -1.99 14.41 -10.66
CA GLY A 272 -1.75 15.57 -11.51
C GLY A 272 -0.29 15.77 -11.90
N GLN A 273 -0.06 16.78 -12.72
CA GLN A 273 1.30 17.24 -13.06
C GLN A 273 1.87 18.07 -11.91
N ILE A 274 3.17 17.96 -11.64
CA ILE A 274 3.86 18.81 -10.66
C ILE A 274 3.75 20.29 -11.05
N HIS A 275 3.53 21.17 -10.06
CA HIS A 275 3.38 22.60 -10.26
C HIS A 275 4.66 23.21 -10.87
N PRO A 276 4.57 24.11 -11.87
CA PRO A 276 5.74 24.67 -12.55
C PRO A 276 6.75 25.37 -11.62
N GLN A 277 6.26 26.02 -10.57
CA GLN A 277 7.12 26.67 -9.57
C GLN A 277 7.90 25.66 -8.74
N LEU A 278 7.25 24.61 -8.24
CA LEU A 278 7.91 23.54 -7.48
C LEU A 278 8.92 22.80 -8.36
N ARG A 279 8.54 22.56 -9.62
CA ARG A 279 9.42 22.00 -10.63
C ARG A 279 10.69 22.83 -10.81
N GLN A 280 10.56 24.16 -10.93
CA GLN A 280 11.71 25.05 -11.08
C GLN A 280 12.57 25.09 -9.81
N GLU A 281 11.95 25.10 -8.63
CA GLU A 281 12.65 25.09 -7.34
C GLU A 281 13.50 23.83 -7.14
N LYS A 282 12.97 22.68 -7.57
CA LYS A 282 13.60 21.36 -7.41
C LYS A 282 14.41 20.90 -8.63
N ASP A 283 14.57 21.78 -9.63
CA ASP A 283 15.24 21.49 -10.91
C ASP A 283 14.74 20.20 -11.58
N LEU A 284 13.42 20.09 -11.70
CA LEU A 284 12.74 18.93 -12.27
C LEU A 284 12.45 19.12 -13.78
N MET A 285 12.43 18.00 -14.51
CA MET A 285 11.93 17.96 -15.89
C MET A 285 10.45 18.38 -15.99
N ASP A 286 10.02 18.83 -17.17
CA ASP A 286 8.68 19.39 -17.38
C ASP A 286 7.54 18.38 -17.15
N GLU A 287 7.73 17.15 -17.62
CA GLU A 287 6.68 16.13 -17.68
C GLU A 287 6.82 15.14 -16.53
N VAL A 288 6.50 15.63 -15.33
CA VAL A 288 6.46 14.84 -14.09
C VAL A 288 5.05 14.88 -13.51
N TYR A 289 4.51 13.69 -13.26
CA TYR A 289 3.17 13.46 -12.74
C TYR A 289 3.25 12.67 -11.45
N ALA A 290 2.35 12.98 -10.54
CA ALA A 290 2.31 12.43 -9.21
C ALA A 290 0.89 12.05 -8.82
N PHE A 291 0.77 11.08 -7.91
CA PHE A 291 -0.48 10.72 -7.28
C PHE A 291 -0.29 10.42 -5.80
N GLU A 292 -1.35 10.59 -5.03
CA GLU A 292 -1.43 10.18 -3.63
C GLU A 292 -2.84 9.62 -3.37
N LEU A 293 -2.95 8.44 -2.77
CA LEU A 293 -4.18 7.67 -2.57
C LEU A 293 -4.28 7.16 -1.13
N ASP A 294 -5.45 7.33 -0.50
CA ASP A 294 -5.80 6.76 0.80
C ASP A 294 -5.92 5.24 0.71
N PHE A 295 -4.96 4.53 1.31
CA PHE A 295 -4.95 3.07 1.32
C PHE A 295 -6.15 2.50 2.07
N ARG A 296 -6.66 3.17 3.12
CA ARG A 296 -7.84 2.70 3.86
C ARG A 296 -9.09 2.72 2.98
N CYS A 297 -9.28 3.80 2.22
CA CYS A 297 -10.39 3.93 1.26
C CYS A 297 -10.33 2.81 0.22
N LEU A 298 -9.14 2.58 -0.35
CA LEU A 298 -8.93 1.52 -1.34
C LEU A 298 -9.14 0.12 -0.74
N SER A 299 -8.49 -0.18 0.40
CA SER A 299 -8.54 -1.46 1.08
C SER A 299 -9.97 -1.85 1.47
N LYS A 300 -10.78 -0.90 1.96
CA LYS A 300 -12.19 -1.13 2.28
C LYS A 300 -13.01 -1.62 1.09
N VAL A 301 -12.68 -1.17 -0.13
CA VAL A 301 -13.37 -1.62 -1.35
C VAL A 301 -12.82 -2.97 -1.80
N LEU A 302 -11.51 -3.15 -1.78
CA LEU A 302 -10.86 -4.40 -2.21
C LEU A 302 -11.23 -5.61 -1.34
N ASN A 303 -11.50 -5.39 -0.06
CA ASN A 303 -11.85 -6.44 0.89
C ASN A 303 -13.34 -6.83 0.86
N ARG A 304 -14.11 -6.37 -0.13
CA ARG A 304 -15.51 -6.79 -0.31
C ARG A 304 -15.58 -8.16 -0.97
N ASP A 305 -16.55 -8.97 -0.54
CA ASP A 305 -16.77 -10.33 -1.04
C ASP A 305 -16.86 -10.41 -2.57
N SER A 306 -17.45 -9.42 -3.23
CA SER A 306 -17.59 -9.37 -4.69
C SER A 306 -16.25 -9.30 -5.43
N LEU A 307 -15.20 -8.72 -4.81
CA LEU A 307 -13.86 -8.60 -5.40
C LEU A 307 -12.91 -9.70 -4.91
N LEU A 308 -13.12 -10.21 -3.69
CA LEU A 308 -12.39 -11.36 -3.18
C LEU A 308 -12.83 -12.66 -3.86
N THR A 309 -14.12 -12.75 -4.19
CA THR A 309 -14.72 -13.91 -4.86
C THR A 309 -15.47 -13.43 -6.11
N PRO A 310 -14.78 -13.25 -7.24
CA PRO A 310 -15.42 -12.82 -8.48
C PRO A 310 -16.54 -13.78 -8.89
N HIS A 311 -17.74 -13.25 -9.04
CA HIS A 311 -18.87 -14.03 -9.51
C HIS A 311 -18.81 -14.14 -11.04
N PHE A 312 -18.92 -15.36 -11.54
CA PHE A 312 -18.99 -15.59 -12.98
C PHE A 312 -20.22 -14.87 -13.56
N GLN A 313 -19.98 -14.03 -14.57
CA GLN A 313 -21.04 -13.45 -15.39
C GLN A 313 -20.98 -14.11 -16.77
N SER A 314 -22.10 -14.68 -17.20
CA SER A 314 -22.23 -15.24 -18.54
C SER A 314 -21.96 -14.16 -19.59
N TYR A 315 -21.06 -14.45 -20.52
CA TYR A 315 -20.84 -13.59 -21.68
C TYR A 315 -21.92 -13.88 -22.74
N SER A 316 -22.32 -12.84 -23.48
CA SER A 316 -23.24 -13.02 -24.59
C SER A 316 -22.55 -13.77 -25.73
N SER A 317 -23.23 -14.76 -26.31
CA SER A 317 -22.84 -15.42 -27.56
C SER A 317 -23.26 -14.64 -28.82
N TYR A 318 -24.05 -13.57 -28.66
CA TYR A 318 -24.56 -12.75 -29.75
C TYR A 318 -23.60 -11.59 -30.07
N PRO A 319 -23.50 -11.17 -31.35
CA PRO A 319 -22.63 -10.07 -31.74
C PRO A 319 -23.08 -8.73 -31.14
N ALA A 320 -22.15 -7.80 -30.98
CA ALA A 320 -22.46 -6.41 -30.65
C ALA A 320 -22.78 -5.62 -31.93
N VAL A 321 -23.66 -4.63 -31.82
CA VAL A 321 -23.93 -3.65 -32.87
C VAL A 321 -23.28 -2.34 -32.46
N GLU A 322 -22.42 -1.80 -33.30
CA GLU A 322 -21.74 -0.52 -33.06
C GLU A 322 -22.44 0.61 -33.81
N ARG A 323 -22.58 1.77 -33.14
CA ARG A 323 -23.06 3.01 -33.74
C ARG A 323 -22.20 4.17 -33.30
N ASP A 324 -21.77 4.96 -34.27
CA ASP A 324 -21.03 6.17 -34.00
C ASP A 324 -21.98 7.33 -33.73
N LEU A 325 -21.54 8.24 -32.86
CA LEU A 325 -22.25 9.44 -32.50
C LEU A 325 -21.24 10.59 -32.45
N ALA A 326 -21.39 11.52 -33.40
CA ALA A 326 -20.59 12.74 -33.45
C ALA A 326 -21.45 13.97 -33.13
N PHE A 327 -20.91 14.89 -32.34
CA PHE A 327 -21.58 16.15 -31.99
C PHE A 327 -20.58 17.22 -31.55
N PHE A 328 -21.01 18.47 -31.62
CA PHE A 328 -20.30 19.58 -31.03
C PHE A 328 -20.76 19.81 -29.59
N ALA A 329 -19.80 20.02 -28.69
CA ALA A 329 -20.02 20.34 -27.28
C ALA A 329 -19.13 21.51 -26.85
N SER A 330 -19.56 22.24 -25.82
CA SER A 330 -18.71 23.27 -25.19
C SER A 330 -17.42 22.66 -24.62
N LEU A 331 -16.33 23.44 -24.69
CA LEU A 331 -15.03 23.09 -24.10
C LEU A 331 -15.11 22.84 -22.59
N ASP A 332 -16.04 23.51 -21.90
CA ASP A 332 -16.20 23.42 -20.45
C ASP A 332 -16.91 22.13 -20.01
N VAL A 333 -17.55 21.41 -20.94
CA VAL A 333 -18.28 20.17 -20.61
C VAL A 333 -17.30 19.01 -20.55
N PRO A 334 -17.11 18.37 -19.38
CA PRO A 334 -16.21 17.22 -19.27
C PRO A 334 -16.76 16.00 -20.01
N VAL A 335 -15.89 15.29 -20.73
CA VAL A 335 -16.23 14.02 -21.42
C VAL A 335 -16.86 13.02 -20.44
N ALA A 336 -16.36 12.95 -19.21
CA ALA A 336 -16.91 12.07 -18.18
C ALA A 336 -18.41 12.30 -17.91
N ASN A 337 -18.88 13.55 -17.99
CA ASN A 337 -20.30 13.86 -17.82
C ASN A 337 -21.13 13.40 -19.02
N LEU A 338 -20.60 13.55 -20.23
CA LEU A 338 -21.22 13.04 -21.46
C LEU A 338 -21.35 11.51 -21.41
N THR A 339 -20.26 10.80 -21.10
CA THR A 339 -20.25 9.34 -20.97
C THR A 339 -21.21 8.85 -19.89
N LYS A 340 -21.29 9.53 -18.73
CA LYS A 340 -22.25 9.21 -17.66
C LYS A 340 -23.70 9.34 -18.14
N THR A 341 -24.02 10.41 -18.87
CA THR A 341 -25.36 10.62 -19.42
C THR A 341 -25.69 9.58 -20.50
N MET A 342 -24.75 9.22 -21.37
CA MET A 342 -24.93 8.16 -22.38
C MET A 342 -25.21 6.81 -21.71
N ASN A 343 -24.40 6.40 -20.74
CA ASN A 343 -24.59 5.15 -19.98
C ASN A 343 -25.96 5.10 -19.29
N LYS A 344 -26.38 6.21 -18.66
CA LYS A 344 -27.69 6.30 -18.01
C LYS A 344 -28.85 6.23 -19.00
N ALA A 345 -28.74 6.88 -20.16
CA ALA A 345 -29.78 6.91 -21.16
C ALA A 345 -29.91 5.57 -21.93
N GLY A 346 -28.77 4.95 -22.25
CA GLY A 346 -28.67 3.69 -23.01
C GLY A 346 -29.15 2.46 -22.24
N GLY A 347 -29.12 2.49 -20.91
CA GLY A 347 -29.68 1.44 -20.08
C GLY A 347 -29.01 0.08 -20.30
N LYS A 348 -29.78 -1.01 -20.25
CA LYS A 348 -29.24 -2.39 -20.26
C LYS A 348 -28.66 -2.83 -21.62
N LEU A 349 -29.07 -2.19 -22.71
CA LEU A 349 -28.64 -2.57 -24.06
C LEU A 349 -27.30 -1.97 -24.44
N LEU A 350 -26.90 -0.86 -23.79
CA LEU A 350 -25.62 -0.21 -24.05
C LEU A 350 -24.52 -0.92 -23.25
N ALA A 351 -23.64 -1.63 -23.96
CA ALA A 351 -22.55 -2.40 -23.39
C ALA A 351 -21.27 -1.58 -23.21
N GLY A 352 -21.05 -0.55 -24.04
CA GLY A 352 -19.86 0.27 -23.99
C GLY A 352 -20.02 1.63 -24.66
N VAL A 353 -19.23 2.60 -24.20
CA VAL A 353 -19.12 3.95 -24.77
C VAL A 353 -17.63 4.29 -24.83
N GLU A 354 -17.12 4.52 -26.02
CA GLU A 354 -15.71 4.85 -26.25
C GLU A 354 -15.62 6.18 -26.99
N LEU A 355 -14.81 7.12 -26.48
CA LEU A 355 -14.44 8.33 -27.21
C LEU A 355 -13.25 7.98 -28.10
N PHE A 356 -13.36 8.15 -29.41
CA PHE A 356 -12.27 7.88 -30.34
C PHE A 356 -11.72 9.12 -31.05
N ASP A 357 -12.43 10.26 -30.99
CA ASP A 357 -11.95 11.53 -31.58
C ASP A 357 -12.38 12.76 -30.76
N ASP A 358 -11.45 13.69 -30.52
CA ASP A 358 -11.65 15.03 -29.95
C ASP A 358 -10.93 16.04 -30.84
N TYR A 359 -11.70 16.78 -31.64
CA TYR A 359 -11.19 17.66 -32.67
C TYR A 359 -11.59 19.14 -32.43
N GLN A 360 -10.59 20.01 -32.47
CA GLN A 360 -10.71 21.47 -32.31
C GLN A 360 -10.02 22.17 -33.49
N GLY A 361 -10.67 22.20 -34.65
CA GLY A 361 -10.11 22.82 -35.86
C GLY A 361 -11.08 23.75 -36.58
N GLN A 362 -10.73 24.13 -37.81
CA GLN A 362 -11.38 25.23 -38.55
C GLN A 362 -12.89 25.05 -38.80
N ASN A 363 -13.40 23.81 -38.78
CA ASN A 363 -14.81 23.50 -39.04
C ASN A 363 -15.64 23.35 -37.75
N VAL A 364 -15.10 23.75 -36.61
CA VAL A 364 -15.77 23.66 -35.31
C VAL A 364 -16.20 25.07 -34.88
N PRO A 365 -17.44 25.28 -34.41
CA PRO A 365 -17.86 26.57 -33.88
C PRO A 365 -16.94 27.06 -32.75
N GLU A 366 -16.75 28.38 -32.66
CA GLU A 366 -15.91 29.00 -31.63
C GLU A 366 -16.41 28.63 -30.22
N GLY A 367 -15.48 28.27 -29.33
CA GLY A 367 -15.79 27.80 -27.97
C GLY A 367 -16.35 26.37 -27.89
N GLN A 368 -16.39 25.63 -28.99
CA GLN A 368 -16.81 24.22 -29.04
C GLN A 368 -15.68 23.29 -29.51
N ARG A 369 -15.90 21.99 -29.28
CA ARG A 369 -15.10 20.88 -29.81
C ARG A 369 -16.02 19.84 -30.45
N SER A 370 -15.53 19.17 -31.49
CA SER A 370 -16.20 18.01 -32.09
C SER A 370 -15.77 16.76 -31.36
N LEU A 371 -16.71 16.02 -30.78
CA LEU A 371 -16.46 14.74 -30.12
C LEU A 371 -17.11 13.62 -30.93
N ALA A 372 -16.40 12.52 -31.15
CA ALA A 372 -16.93 11.32 -31.77
C ALA A 372 -16.82 10.12 -30.83
N PHE A 373 -17.96 9.47 -30.60
CA PHE A 373 -18.08 8.31 -29.73
C PHE A 373 -18.52 7.08 -30.52
N SER A 374 -17.98 5.91 -30.20
CA SER A 374 -18.51 4.62 -30.61
C SER A 374 -19.33 4.04 -29.45
N LEU A 375 -20.58 3.66 -29.74
CA LEU A 375 -21.50 3.06 -28.79
C LEU A 375 -21.74 1.60 -29.18
N ALA A 376 -21.36 0.69 -28.30
CA ALA A 376 -21.57 -0.74 -28.50
C ALA A 376 -22.85 -1.19 -27.81
N TYR A 377 -23.79 -1.73 -28.58
CA TYR A 377 -25.05 -2.28 -28.08
C TYR A 377 -25.02 -3.80 -28.11
N ARG A 378 -25.49 -4.45 -27.05
CA ARG A 378 -25.50 -5.91 -26.96
C ARG A 378 -26.65 -6.43 -26.10
N SER A 379 -27.23 -7.55 -26.50
CA SER A 379 -28.13 -8.34 -25.67
C SER A 379 -27.54 -9.69 -25.32
N GLY A 380 -27.97 -10.26 -24.19
CA GLY A 380 -27.56 -11.59 -23.72
C GLY A 380 -28.40 -12.74 -24.29
N ASP A 381 -29.57 -12.43 -24.83
CA ASP A 381 -30.61 -13.40 -25.19
C ASP A 381 -30.94 -13.45 -26.69
N ARG A 382 -30.57 -12.42 -27.47
CA ARG A 382 -30.82 -12.35 -28.91
C ARG A 382 -29.83 -11.45 -29.66
N THR A 383 -29.79 -11.61 -30.99
CA THR A 383 -29.17 -10.63 -31.89
C THR A 383 -30.03 -9.37 -31.94
N LEU A 384 -29.39 -8.20 -31.84
CA LEU A 384 -30.07 -6.92 -31.96
C LEU A 384 -30.26 -6.53 -33.43
N THR A 385 -31.44 -6.01 -33.75
CA THR A 385 -31.74 -5.42 -35.05
C THR A 385 -31.65 -3.89 -34.98
N ASP A 386 -31.61 -3.23 -36.13
CA ASP A 386 -31.61 -1.77 -36.19
C ASP A 386 -32.85 -1.17 -35.51
N GLU A 387 -34.01 -1.84 -35.60
CA GLU A 387 -35.26 -1.43 -34.94
C GLU A 387 -35.18 -1.50 -33.41
N ASP A 388 -34.33 -2.38 -32.86
CA ASP A 388 -34.08 -2.46 -31.41
C ASP A 388 -33.13 -1.35 -30.93
N VAL A 389 -32.13 -0.99 -31.75
CA VAL A 389 -31.04 -0.08 -31.39
C VAL A 389 -31.42 1.38 -31.58
N GLU A 390 -32.10 1.72 -32.69
CA GLU A 390 -32.44 3.09 -33.06
C GLU A 390 -33.18 3.86 -31.94
N PRO A 391 -34.21 3.29 -31.28
CA PRO A 391 -34.92 4.00 -30.21
C PRO A 391 -34.02 4.34 -29.01
N VAL A 392 -33.07 3.47 -28.68
CA VAL A 392 -32.12 3.66 -27.58
C VAL A 392 -31.06 4.69 -27.96
N HIS A 393 -30.57 4.61 -29.19
CA HIS A 393 -29.62 5.57 -29.74
C HIS A 393 -30.21 6.98 -29.76
N ASP A 394 -31.44 7.14 -30.26
CA ASP A 394 -32.16 8.41 -30.27
C ASP A 394 -32.44 8.95 -28.87
N LYS A 395 -32.71 8.06 -27.89
CA LYS A 395 -32.86 8.47 -26.49
C LYS A 395 -31.57 9.06 -25.94
N ILE A 396 -30.41 8.48 -26.28
CA ILE A 396 -29.10 9.02 -25.90
C ILE A 396 -28.88 10.39 -26.54
N ARG A 397 -29.14 10.52 -27.85
CA ARG A 397 -29.04 11.80 -28.58
C ARG A 397 -29.88 12.89 -27.92
N LYS A 398 -31.16 12.60 -27.64
CA LYS A 398 -32.08 13.53 -26.97
C LYS A 398 -31.62 13.90 -25.56
N ALA A 399 -31.06 12.96 -24.80
CA ALA A 399 -30.54 13.22 -23.46
C ALA A 399 -29.34 14.19 -23.49
N LEU A 400 -28.42 14.02 -24.43
CA LEU A 400 -27.27 14.90 -24.60
C LEU A 400 -27.70 16.31 -25.02
N VAL A 401 -28.61 16.43 -25.99
CA VAL A 401 -29.15 17.73 -26.42
C VAL A 401 -29.85 18.43 -25.25
N LYS A 402 -30.69 17.70 -24.49
CA LYS A 402 -31.44 18.27 -23.37
C LYS A 402 -30.54 18.75 -22.23
N GLN A 403 -29.48 18.02 -21.91
CA GLN A 403 -28.67 18.28 -20.72
C GLN A 403 -27.48 19.19 -20.98
N PHE A 404 -26.87 19.12 -22.16
CA PHE A 404 -25.63 19.82 -22.47
C PHE A 404 -25.71 20.73 -23.71
N ALA A 405 -26.91 20.86 -24.31
CA ALA A 405 -27.14 21.67 -25.50
C ALA A 405 -26.18 21.34 -26.67
N VAL A 406 -25.82 20.05 -26.82
CA VAL A 406 -24.93 19.61 -27.91
C VAL A 406 -25.59 19.77 -29.26
N THR A 407 -24.79 20.05 -30.29
CA THR A 407 -25.26 20.11 -31.68
C THR A 407 -24.84 18.83 -32.39
N LEU A 408 -25.81 17.96 -32.69
CA LEU A 408 -25.56 16.68 -33.34
C LEU A 408 -25.00 16.90 -34.75
N ARG A 409 -23.98 16.12 -35.12
CA ARG A 409 -23.50 16.02 -36.49
C ARG A 409 -24.27 14.90 -37.20
N SER A 410 -24.62 15.14 -38.46
CA SER A 410 -25.22 14.13 -39.35
C SER A 410 -24.21 13.03 -39.68
#